data_AF-A0A379UWY3-F1
#
_entry.id   AF-A0A379UWY3-F1
#
_cell.length_a   1.000
_cell.length_b   1.000
_cell.length_c   1.000
_cell.angle_alpha   90.00
_cell.angle_beta   90.00
_cell.angle_gamma   90.00
#
_symmetry.space_group_name_H-M   'P 1'
#
loop_
_entity.id
_entity.type
_entity.pdbx_description
1 polymer ?
#
loop_
_entity_poly.entity_id
_entity_poly.type
_entity_poly.pdbx_seq_one_letter_code
_entity_poly.pdbx_strand_id
1 'polypeptide(L)'
;MTIGGNRLVLFLSFCRVNDLDTALNHIFPLPTGDIFSNRMVWFEDKQISAELVQMRLLSPELWGTPLPLAKRADPVINAEHDGRIWRRIPEPLRLLDDTAERAS
;
A
#
# COMPACT_ATOMS: atom_id res chain seq x y z
N MET A 1 3.22 -10.06 -6.60
CA MET A 1 3.20 -9.93 -5.13
C MET A 1 2.51 -11.16 -4.54
N THR A 2 2.87 -11.57 -3.33
CA THR A 2 2.21 -12.66 -2.61
C THR A 2 2.00 -12.26 -1.15
N ILE A 3 1.04 -12.89 -0.47
CA ILE A 3 0.74 -12.65 0.94
C ILE A 3 0.93 -13.98 1.68
N GLY A 4 1.66 -13.97 2.79
CA GLY A 4 1.83 -15.16 3.62
C GLY A 4 2.51 -14.84 4.93
N GLY A 5 2.14 -15.56 6.00
CA GLY A 5 2.76 -15.37 7.32
C GLY A 5 2.65 -13.93 7.85
N ASN A 6 1.51 -13.28 7.60
CA ASN A 6 1.26 -11.87 7.93
C ASN A 6 2.26 -10.87 7.31
N ARG A 7 2.83 -11.22 6.14
CA ARG A 7 3.73 -10.37 5.36
C ARG A 7 3.25 -10.26 3.92
N LEU A 8 3.41 -9.07 3.33
CA LEU A 8 3.24 -8.83 1.91
C LEU A 8 4.62 -8.86 1.26
N VAL A 9 4.81 -9.73 0.27
CA VAL A 9 6.10 -9.90 -0.44
C VAL A 9 5.97 -9.43 -1.88
N LEU A 10 6.85 -8.52 -2.29
CA LEU A 10 6.95 -7.99 -3.65
C LEU A 10 8.31 -8.35 -4.24
N PHE A 11 8.30 -8.70 -5.52
CA PHE A 11 9.51 -8.83 -6.33
C PHE A 11 9.43 -7.77 -7.44
N LEU A 12 10.37 -6.82 -7.43
CA LEU A 12 10.41 -5.70 -8.37
C LEU A 12 11.54 -5.91 -9.37
N SER A 13 11.21 -6.44 -10.54
CA SER A 13 12.19 -6.68 -11.62
C SER A 13 12.86 -5.36 -12.04
N PHE A 14 14.18 -5.38 -12.20
CA PHE A 14 15.00 -4.23 -12.62
C PHE A 14 14.89 -2.98 -11.73
N CYS A 15 14.46 -3.12 -10.48
CA CYS A 15 14.47 -2.03 -9.51
C CYS A 15 15.81 -2.00 -8.76
N ARG A 16 16.48 -0.84 -8.73
CA ARG A 16 17.66 -0.65 -7.88
C ARG A 16 17.23 -0.45 -6.44
N VAL A 17 18.07 -0.84 -5.48
CA VAL A 17 17.80 -0.62 -4.05
C VAL A 17 17.55 0.85 -3.71
N ASN A 18 18.22 1.78 -4.39
CA ASN A 18 18.03 3.22 -4.20
C ASN A 18 16.67 3.73 -4.73
N ASP A 19 16.11 3.05 -5.73
CA ASP A 19 14.83 3.43 -6.36
C ASP A 19 13.65 2.71 -5.69
N LEU A 20 13.88 1.92 -4.64
CA LEU A 20 12.87 1.10 -3.96
C LEU A 20 11.74 1.96 -3.38
N ASP A 21 12.08 3.02 -2.65
CA ASP A 21 11.08 3.91 -2.04
C ASP A 21 10.24 4.62 -3.10
N THR A 22 10.86 5.04 -4.21
CA THR A 22 10.16 5.61 -5.36
C THR A 22 9.19 4.61 -5.98
N ALA A 23 9.65 3.38 -6.24
CA ALA A 23 8.80 2.33 -6.79
C ALA A 23 7.62 2.02 -5.87
N LEU A 24 7.86 1.92 -4.56
CA LEU A 24 6.81 1.66 -3.57
C LEU A 24 5.77 2.79 -3.50
N ASN A 25 6.19 4.06 -3.59
CA ASN A 25 5.28 5.21 -3.62
C ASN A 25 4.42 5.26 -4.89
N HIS A 26 4.86 4.65 -6.00
CA HIS A 26 4.05 4.52 -7.21
C HIS A 26 3.11 3.30 -7.18
N ILE A 27 3.43 2.27 -6.39
CA ILE A 27 2.62 1.05 -6.29
C ILE A 27 1.46 1.24 -5.32
N PHE A 28 1.69 1.91 -4.19
CA PHE A 28 0.69 2.08 -3.15
C PHE A 28 0.06 3.47 -3.19
N PRO A 29 -1.27 3.56 -2.99
CA PRO A 29 -1.99 4.83 -3.00
C PRO A 29 -1.88 5.58 -1.66
N LEU A 30 -1.02 5.12 -0.75
CA LEU A 30 -0.76 5.74 0.56
C LEU A 30 0.75 5.65 0.85
N PRO A 31 1.28 6.52 1.71
CA PRO A 31 2.65 6.39 2.21
C PRO A 31 2.89 4.99 2.79
N THR A 32 3.96 4.33 2.35
CA THR A 32 4.24 2.97 2.80
C THR A 32 4.50 2.86 4.30
N GLY A 33 4.98 3.92 4.95
CA GLY A 33 5.14 3.99 6.41
C GLY A 33 3.82 3.99 7.19
N ASP A 34 2.72 4.40 6.56
CA ASP A 34 1.39 4.36 7.18
C ASP A 34 0.74 2.97 7.03
N ILE A 35 1.14 2.21 6.00
CA ILE A 35 0.59 0.88 5.70
C ILE A 35 1.40 -0.23 6.38
N PHE A 36 2.73 -0.10 6.43
CA PHE A 36 3.64 -1.16 6.87
C PHE A 36 4.55 -0.66 7.99
N SER A 37 4.56 -1.38 9.12
CA SER A 37 5.43 -1.05 10.25
C SER A 37 6.88 -1.48 10.06
N ASN A 38 7.11 -2.60 9.36
CA ASN A 38 8.42 -3.18 9.15
C ASN A 38 8.58 -3.63 7.70
N ARG A 39 9.80 -3.52 7.16
CA ARG A 39 10.18 -4.01 5.83
C ARG A 39 11.52 -4.71 5.85
N MET A 40 11.63 -5.80 5.11
CA MET A 40 12.87 -6.53 4.84
C MET A 40 13.16 -6.46 3.34
N VAL A 41 14.42 -6.23 2.98
CA VAL A 41 14.83 -6.04 1.58
C VAL A 41 16.01 -6.95 1.28
N TRP A 42 15.88 -7.73 0.21
CA TRP A 42 16.94 -8.55 -0.37
C TRP A 42 17.11 -8.14 -1.83
N PHE A 43 18.30 -7.70 -2.20
CA PHE A 43 18.57 -7.17 -3.55
C PHE A 43 19.70 -7.92 -4.29
N GLU A 44 20.50 -8.72 -3.58
CA GLU A 44 21.49 -9.59 -4.21
C GLU A 44 20.90 -10.97 -4.51
N ASP A 45 21.26 -11.55 -5.66
CA ASP A 45 20.76 -12.86 -6.11
C ASP A 45 20.96 -13.97 -5.09
N LYS A 46 22.07 -13.96 -4.36
CA LYS A 46 22.37 -14.95 -3.31
C LYS A 46 21.39 -14.83 -2.14
N GLN A 47 21.09 -13.59 -1.73
CA GLN A 47 20.15 -13.31 -0.65
C GLN A 47 18.72 -13.68 -1.05
N ILE A 48 18.32 -13.31 -2.27
CA ILE A 48 17.00 -13.64 -2.82
C ILE A 48 16.83 -15.16 -2.89
N SER A 49 17.84 -15.87 -3.40
CA SER A 49 17.80 -17.34 -3.51
C SER A 49 17.70 -18.01 -2.12
N ALA A 50 18.44 -17.52 -1.13
CA ALA A 50 18.37 -18.03 0.23
C ALA A 50 16.99 -17.78 0.87
N GLU A 51 16.44 -16.58 0.68
CA GLU A 51 15.12 -16.22 1.23
C GLU A 51 14.00 -17.02 0.57
N LEU A 52 14.07 -17.28 -0.75
CA LEU A 52 13.11 -18.13 -1.44
C LEU A 52 13.04 -19.55 -0.85
N VAL A 53 14.17 -20.10 -0.40
CA VAL A 53 14.20 -21.39 0.31
C VAL A 53 13.50 -21.29 1.66
N GLN A 54 13.74 -20.22 2.43
CA GLN A 54 13.06 -20.00 3.71
C GLN A 54 11.55 -19.80 3.55
N MET A 55 11.12 -19.02 2.56
CA MET A 55 9.70 -18.77 2.28
C MET A 55 8.94 -20.05 1.90
N ARG A 56 9.61 -21.03 1.26
CA ARG A 56 9.00 -22.34 0.94
C ARG A 56 8.70 -23.20 2.16
N LEU A 57 9.33 -22.91 3.31
CA LEU A 57 9.08 -23.63 4.57
C LEU A 57 7.80 -23.15 5.27
N LEU A 58 7.18 -22.07 4.78
CA LEU A 58 5.93 -21.56 5.33
C LEU A 58 4.78 -22.56 5.10
N SER A 59 4.06 -22.92 6.17
CA SER A 59 2.94 -23.85 6.06
C SER A 59 1.83 -23.30 5.13
N PRO A 60 1.16 -24.16 4.35
CA PRO A 60 0.10 -23.74 3.42
C PRO A 60 -1.07 -23.01 4.09
N GLU A 61 -1.34 -23.31 5.36
CA GLU A 61 -2.39 -22.67 6.16
C GLU A 61 -2.14 -21.17 6.39
N LEU A 62 -0.87 -20.74 6.34
CA LEU A 62 -0.46 -19.35 6.51
C LEU A 62 -0.42 -18.58 5.18
N TRP A 63 -0.82 -19.20 4.07
CA TRP A 63 -0.88 -18.54 2.76
C TRP A 63 -2.09 -17.60 2.73
N GLY A 64 -1.87 -16.33 2.40
CA GLY A 64 -2.94 -15.36 2.28
C GLY A 64 -3.63 -15.49 0.94
N THR A 65 -4.95 -15.64 0.95
CA THR A 65 -5.78 -15.50 -0.26
C THR A 65 -6.22 -14.05 -0.41
N PRO A 66 -6.19 -13.49 -1.63
CA PRO A 66 -6.71 -12.15 -1.85
C PRO A 66 -8.21 -12.13 -1.56
N LEU A 67 -8.67 -11.04 -0.94
CA LEU A 67 -10.10 -10.81 -0.76
C LEU A 67 -10.77 -10.67 -2.15
N PRO A 68 -12.01 -11.16 -2.30
CA PRO A 68 -12.76 -10.98 -3.54
C PRO A 68 -12.88 -9.49 -3.86
N LEU A 69 -12.58 -9.12 -5.11
CA LEU A 69 -12.53 -7.74 -5.56
C LEU A 69 -13.92 -7.09 -5.41
N ALA A 70 -14.10 -6.19 -4.46
CA ALA A 70 -15.31 -5.37 -4.39
C ALA A 70 -15.34 -4.43 -5.60
N LYS A 71 -16.46 -4.44 -6.35
CA LYS A 71 -16.71 -3.54 -7.48
C LYS A 71 -16.55 -2.09 -7.01
N ARG A 72 -15.54 -1.39 -7.56
CA ARG A 72 -15.22 0.04 -7.38
C ARG A 72 -15.30 0.50 -5.92
N ALA A 73 -14.13 0.55 -5.28
CA ALA A 73 -13.95 1.57 -4.26
C ALA A 73 -14.08 2.92 -4.96
N ASP A 74 -15.05 3.74 -4.55
CA ASP A 74 -14.96 5.18 -4.70
C ASP A 74 -13.56 5.63 -4.25
N PRO A 75 -13.01 6.76 -4.72
CA PRO A 75 -11.78 7.28 -4.15
C PRO A 75 -12.03 7.62 -2.67
N VAL A 76 -11.88 6.63 -1.78
CA VAL A 76 -11.99 6.77 -0.31
C VAL A 76 -10.85 7.68 0.22
N ILE A 77 -9.92 8.03 -0.65
CA ILE A 77 -8.70 8.73 -0.30
C ILE A 77 -8.93 10.22 -0.53
N ASN A 78 -9.25 10.92 0.57
CA ASN A 78 -9.13 12.38 0.68
C ASN A 78 -7.66 12.81 0.73
N ALA A 79 -6.84 12.28 -0.17
CA ALA A 79 -5.44 12.64 -0.30
C ALA A 79 -4.99 12.49 -1.76
N GLU A 80 -4.25 13.48 -2.24
CA GLU A 80 -3.68 13.51 -3.58
C GLU A 80 -2.15 13.49 -3.49
N HIS A 81 -1.52 12.80 -4.44
CA HIS A 81 -0.07 12.75 -4.58
C HIS A 81 0.38 13.84 -5.57
N ASP A 82 0.87 14.97 -5.05
CA ASP A 82 1.31 16.16 -5.81
C ASP A 82 2.69 15.95 -6.48
N GLY A 83 2.97 14.73 -6.95
CA GLY A 83 4.25 14.33 -7.57
C GLY A 83 5.46 14.25 -6.63
N ARG A 84 5.42 14.87 -5.43
CA ARG A 84 6.50 14.82 -4.42
C ARG A 84 6.07 14.33 -3.04
N ILE A 85 4.85 14.67 -2.60
CA ILE A 85 4.37 14.41 -1.24
C ILE A 85 2.87 14.09 -1.27
N TRP A 86 2.43 13.18 -0.41
CA TRP A 86 1.02 12.92 -0.14
C TRP A 86 0.41 14.05 0.70
N ARG A 87 -0.67 14.66 0.23
CA ARG A 87 -1.40 15.70 0.97
C ARG A 87 -2.86 15.34 1.13
N ARG A 88 -3.39 15.42 2.35
CA ARG A 88 -4.82 15.27 2.61
C ARG A 88 -5.57 16.51 2.13
N ILE A 89 -6.65 16.33 1.40
CA ILE A 89 -7.55 17.41 1.01
C ILE A 89 -8.56 17.59 2.15
N PRO A 90 -8.60 18.75 2.82
CA PRO A 90 -9.58 18.98 3.87
C PRO A 90 -10.98 19.04 3.26
N GLU A 91 -11.91 18.26 3.82
CA GLU A 91 -13.32 18.40 3.49
C GLU A 91 -13.90 19.63 4.21
N PRO A 92 -14.54 20.56 3.50
CA PRO A 92 -15.20 21.69 4.13
C PRO A 92 -16.40 21.21 4.94
N LEU A 93 -16.30 21.32 6.27
CA LEU A 93 -17.41 21.05 7.19
C LEU A 93 -18.27 22.31 7.33
N ARG A 94 -19.52 22.27 6.88
CA ARG A 94 -20.52 23.32 7.15
C ARG A 94 -21.34 22.95 8.38
N LEU A 95 -21.58 23.94 9.26
CA LEU A 95 -22.39 23.79 10.48
C LEU A 95 -23.91 23.75 10.21
N LEU A 96 -24.35 24.18 9.03
CA LEU A 96 -25.75 24.23 8.61
C LEU A 96 -25.86 23.65 7.19
N ASP A 97 -26.84 22.79 6.98
CA ASP A 97 -27.22 22.33 5.64
C ASP A 97 -27.96 23.47 4.90
N ASP A 98 -27.74 23.61 3.59
CA ASP A 98 -28.34 24.66 2.74
C ASP A 98 -29.89 24.71 2.82
N THR A 99 -30.53 23.66 3.32
CA THR A 99 -31.97 23.59 3.61
C THR A 99 -32.40 24.51 4.76
N ALA A 100 -31.53 24.77 5.74
CA ALA A 100 -31.81 25.64 6.88
C ALA A 100 -31.65 27.14 6.53
N GLU A 101 -30.77 27.49 5.60
CA GLU A 101 -30.53 28.88 5.17
C GLU A 101 -31.69 29.45 4.34
N ARG A 102 -32.44 28.60 3.62
CA ARG A 102 -33.62 29.02 2.82
C ARG A 102 -34.90 29.25 3.64
N ALA A 103 -34.86 29.00 4.95
CA ALA A 103 -36.02 29.09 5.84
C ALA A 103 -36.02 30.36 6.73
N SER A 104 -35.16 31.34 6.47
CA SER A 104 -35.14 32.66 7.15
C SER A 104 -35.45 33.81 6.20
#